data_AF-A0A0G1PPT3-F1
#
_entry.id   AF-A0A0G1PPT3-F1
#
_cell.length_a   1.000
_cell.length_b   1.000
_cell.length_c   1.000
_cell.angle_alpha   90.00
_cell.angle_beta   90.00
_cell.angle_gamma   90.00
#
_symmetry.space_group_name_H-M   'P 1'
#
loop_
_entity.id
_entity.type
_entity.pdbx_description
1 polymer ?
#
loop_
_entity_poly.entity_id
_entity_poly.type
_entity_poly.pdbx_seq_one_letter_code
_entity_poly.pdbx_strand_id
1 'polypeptide(L)'
;MKKPIKLKLQKTIRVKPTKPFAFDPTFHKPDHFTSGDNYWEQGIRWQTWNWQGKPLGIKFSNNGTVENPLVEIKIYTKDKLTDGFVGSLIDEIKYLYNFNLDLSDFYNTFKKDDFLSPILKKWRGMRPGL
;
A
#
# COMPACT_ATOMS: atom_id res chain seq x y z
N MET A 1 23.00 -8.08 22.69
CA MET A 1 22.06 -7.31 21.84
C MET A 1 22.76 -6.95 20.52
N LYS A 2 22.13 -7.15 19.37
CA LYS A 2 22.70 -6.72 18.07
C LYS A 2 22.66 -5.19 17.98
N LYS A 3 23.70 -4.57 17.41
CA LYS A 3 23.72 -3.12 17.18
C LYS A 3 22.61 -2.71 16.19
N PRO A 4 21.90 -1.59 16.42
CA PRO A 4 20.90 -1.10 15.48
C PRO A 4 21.56 -0.74 14.14
N ILE A 5 20.93 -1.16 13.04
CA ILE A 5 21.40 -0.88 11.68
C ILE A 5 20.68 0.36 11.18
N LYS A 6 21.44 1.41 10.82
CA LYS A 6 20.88 2.61 10.19
C LYS A 6 20.63 2.34 8.70
N LEU A 7 19.36 2.29 8.30
CA LEU A 7 18.97 2.18 6.90
C LEU A 7 19.11 3.53 6.19
N LYS A 8 19.39 3.50 4.89
CA LYS A 8 19.47 4.70 4.03
C LYS A 8 18.43 4.59 2.93
N LEU A 9 17.87 5.73 2.51
CA LEU A 9 16.99 5.78 1.35
C LEU A 9 17.77 5.34 0.11
N GLN A 10 17.30 4.30 -0.58
CA GLN A 10 17.92 3.81 -1.80
C GLN A 10 17.13 4.19 -3.05
N LYS A 11 15.79 4.10 -2.96
CA LYS A 11 14.90 4.34 -4.11
C LYS A 11 13.62 5.02 -3.66
N THR A 12 13.09 5.86 -4.54
CA THR A 12 11.75 6.44 -4.45
C THR A 12 11.02 6.09 -5.74
N ILE A 13 9.92 5.37 -5.64
CA ILE A 13 9.08 4.95 -6.78
C ILE A 13 7.70 5.57 -6.60
N ARG A 14 7.06 5.94 -7.70
CA ARG A 14 5.67 6.38 -7.69
C ARG A 14 4.85 5.42 -8.53
N VAL A 15 3.75 4.95 -7.95
CA VAL A 15 2.82 4.04 -8.62
C VAL A 15 1.42 4.65 -8.59
N LYS A 16 0.66 4.38 -9.64
CA LYS A 16 -0.72 4.83 -9.79
C LYS A 16 -1.64 3.62 -9.69
N PRO A 17 -2.30 3.38 -8.54
CA PRO A 17 -3.35 2.39 -8.46
C PRO A 17 -4.48 2.68 -9.46
N THR A 18 -5.23 1.64 -9.85
CA THR A 18 -6.49 1.80 -10.57
C THR A 18 -7.45 2.62 -9.72
N LYS A 19 -8.12 3.62 -10.31
CA LYS A 19 -9.13 4.41 -9.61
C LYS A 19 -10.47 3.65 -9.55
N PRO A 20 -11.29 3.85 -8.50
CA PRO A 20 -10.97 4.63 -7.31
C PRO A 20 -10.02 3.88 -6.36
N PHE A 21 -9.18 4.62 -5.63
CA PHE A 21 -8.28 4.04 -4.63
C PHE A 21 -8.23 4.89 -3.36
N ALA A 22 -8.62 4.31 -2.23
CA ALA A 22 -8.58 4.95 -0.92
C ALA A 22 -7.41 4.40 -0.10
N PHE A 23 -6.39 5.24 0.10
CA PHE A 23 -5.13 4.84 0.74
C PHE A 23 -5.33 4.34 2.17
N ASP A 24 -5.87 5.18 3.06
CA ASP A 24 -5.99 4.86 4.48
C ASP A 24 -6.76 3.57 4.76
N PRO A 25 -7.98 3.37 4.24
CA PRO A 25 -8.70 2.12 4.47
C PRO A 25 -8.07 0.91 3.76
N THR A 26 -7.18 1.12 2.78
CA THR A 26 -6.41 0.02 2.18
C THR A 26 -5.25 -0.40 3.09
N PHE A 27 -4.53 0.56 3.66
CA PHE A 27 -3.29 0.36 4.41
C PHE A 27 -3.47 0.22 5.93
N HIS A 28 -4.63 0.58 6.47
CA HIS A 28 -4.96 0.46 7.89
C HIS A 28 -6.41 0.01 8.03
N LYS A 29 -6.60 -1.30 8.15
CA LYS A 29 -7.89 -1.90 8.43
C LYS A 29 -8.06 -2.11 9.95
N PRO A 30 -9.22 -1.79 10.52
CA PRO A 30 -9.44 -1.86 11.97
C PRO A 30 -9.44 -3.30 12.53
N ASP A 31 -9.48 -4.32 11.67
CA ASP A 31 -9.45 -5.75 12.01
C ASP A 31 -8.03 -6.34 12.08
N HIS A 32 -6.98 -5.53 11.87
CA HIS A 32 -5.61 -6.04 11.78
C HIS A 32 -4.95 -6.22 13.15
N PHE A 33 -4.63 -7.46 13.52
CA PHE A 33 -3.74 -7.75 14.64
C PHE A 33 -2.36 -7.17 14.34
N THR A 34 -1.87 -6.24 15.17
CA THR A 34 -0.62 -5.55 14.90
C THR A 34 0.58 -6.47 15.19
N SER A 35 1.23 -6.97 14.14
CA SER A 35 2.66 -7.26 14.22
C SER A 35 3.36 -5.92 14.44
N GLY A 36 4.20 -5.78 15.46
CA GLY A 36 4.90 -4.52 15.79
C GLY A 36 5.93 -4.06 14.73
N ASP A 37 5.77 -4.50 13.48
CA ASP A 37 6.64 -4.28 12.32
C ASP A 37 6.16 -3.15 11.41
N ASN A 38 5.04 -2.51 11.76
CA ASN A 38 4.46 -1.40 11.02
C ASN A 38 3.97 -0.28 11.95
N TYR A 39 3.93 0.93 11.37
CA TYR A 39 3.36 2.12 11.99
C TYR A 39 2.54 2.84 10.93
N TRP A 40 1.40 3.38 11.30
CA TRP A 40 0.50 4.08 10.39
C TRP A 40 0.00 5.37 11.02
N GLU A 41 -0.11 6.39 10.19
CA GLU A 41 -0.88 7.60 10.43
C GLU A 41 -1.58 7.99 9.12
N GLN A 42 -2.53 8.92 9.18
CA GLN A 42 -3.30 9.29 8.00
C GLN A 42 -2.39 9.69 6.82
N GLY A 43 -2.57 9.01 5.68
CA GLY A 43 -1.81 9.20 4.46
C GLY A 43 -0.43 8.57 4.44
N ILE A 44 0.03 7.91 5.51
CA ILE A 44 1.38 7.33 5.59
C ILE A 44 1.39 5.98 6.31
N ARG A 45 2.06 4.99 5.71
CA ARG A 45 2.39 3.73 6.36
C ARG A 45 3.88 3.48 6.30
N TRP A 46 4.46 3.09 7.42
CA TRP A 46 5.80 2.52 7.51
C TRP A 46 5.68 1.04 7.81
N GLN A 47 6.54 0.24 7.18
CA GLN A 47 6.60 -1.18 7.44
C GLN A 47 8.02 -1.70 7.21
N THR A 48 8.48 -2.60 8.07
CA THR A 48 9.65 -3.43 7.76
C THR A 48 9.24 -4.62 6.91
N TRP A 49 10.05 -4.97 5.92
CA TRP A 49 9.74 -6.08 5.03
C TRP A 49 11.02 -6.86 4.73
N ASN A 50 10.97 -8.19 4.87
CA ASN A 50 12.01 -9.06 4.33
C ASN A 50 11.63 -9.51 2.92
N TRP A 51 12.34 -9.00 1.90
CA TRP A 51 12.12 -9.40 0.51
C TRP A 51 13.36 -10.12 -0.01
N GLN A 52 13.18 -11.37 -0.46
CA GLN A 52 14.27 -12.23 -0.96
C GLN A 52 15.48 -12.31 0.00
N GLY A 53 15.21 -12.40 1.31
CA GLY A 53 16.25 -12.48 2.33
C GLY A 53 16.88 -11.14 2.73
N LYS A 54 16.45 -10.01 2.13
CA LYS A 54 16.97 -8.67 2.43
C LYS A 54 15.99 -7.89 3.32
N PRO A 55 16.42 -7.39 4.50
CA PRO A 55 15.60 -6.55 5.34
C PRO A 55 15.51 -5.13 4.76
N LEU A 56 14.28 -4.64 4.65
CA LEU A 56 13.92 -3.34 4.12
C LEU A 56 13.10 -2.57 5.14
N GLY A 57 13.25 -1.24 5.13
CA GLY A 57 12.22 -0.32 5.61
C GLY A 57 11.49 0.26 4.41
N ILE A 58 10.17 0.29 4.45
CA ILE A 58 9.35 0.84 3.38
C ILE A 58 8.44 1.90 3.96
N LYS A 59 8.39 3.07 3.30
CA LYS A 59 7.43 4.13 3.59
C LYS A 59 6.53 4.32 2.39
N PHE A 60 5.23 4.12 2.60
CA PHE A 60 4.16 4.44 1.67
C PHE A 60 3.61 5.81 2.02
N SER A 61 3.35 6.65 1.02
CA SER A 61 2.74 7.97 1.23
C SER A 61 1.70 8.24 0.16
N ASN A 62 0.52 8.70 0.58
CA ASN A 62 -0.54 9.12 -0.30
C ASN A 62 -0.25 10.52 -0.84
N ASN A 63 0.08 10.62 -2.12
CA ASN A 63 0.33 11.88 -2.82
C ASN A 63 -0.76 12.19 -3.85
N GLY A 64 -1.88 11.47 -3.82
CA GLY A 64 -2.98 11.63 -4.77
C GLY A 64 -4.34 11.72 -4.08
N THR A 65 -5.39 11.60 -4.89
CA THR A 65 -6.78 11.56 -4.43
C THR A 65 -7.43 10.25 -4.82
N VAL A 66 -8.65 9.99 -4.33
CA VAL A 66 -9.38 8.76 -4.65
C VAL A 66 -9.57 8.58 -6.16
N GLU A 67 -9.84 9.67 -6.89
CA GLU A 67 -10.06 9.65 -8.35
C GLU A 67 -8.78 9.82 -9.19
N ASN A 68 -7.70 10.31 -8.58
CA ASN A 68 -6.39 10.45 -9.20
C ASN A 68 -5.31 9.94 -8.25
N PRO A 69 -5.24 8.63 -8.03
CA PRO A 69 -4.40 8.07 -6.98
C PRO A 69 -2.93 8.07 -7.37
N LEU A 70 -2.10 8.35 -6.37
CA LEU A 70 -0.65 8.36 -6.51
C LEU A 70 -0.03 7.93 -5.18
N VAL A 71 0.63 6.78 -5.18
CA VAL A 71 1.34 6.28 -4.00
C VAL A 71 2.83 6.44 -4.23
N GLU A 72 3.48 7.19 -3.35
CA GLU A 72 4.94 7.25 -3.28
C GLU A 72 5.45 6.14 -2.35
N ILE A 73 6.42 5.37 -2.84
CA ILE A 73 7.04 4.25 -2.14
C ILE A 73 8.52 4.56 -2.00
N LYS A 74 8.97 4.79 -0.76
CA LYS A 74 10.38 4.96 -0.41
C LYS A 74 10.93 3.68 0.18
N ILE A 75 12.02 3.19 -0.39
CA ILE A 75 12.67 1.94 0.00
C ILE A 75 14.00 2.27 0.67
N TYR A 76 14.14 1.82 1.92
CA TYR A 76 15.30 2.02 2.76
C TYR A 76 15.99 0.69 3.00
N THR A 77 17.29 0.63 2.78
CA THR A 77 18.11 -0.52 3.15
C THR A 77 19.57 -0.10 3.34
N LYS A 78 20.40 -1.00 3.89
CA LYS A 78 21.84 -0.78 4.05
C LYS A 78 22.57 -0.86 2.72
N ASP A 79 22.16 -1.80 1.86
CA ASP A 79 22.88 -2.14 0.63
C ASP A 79 22.28 -1.46 -0.59
N LYS A 80 23.07 -1.36 -1.67
CA LYS A 80 22.54 -0.89 -2.95
C LYS A 80 21.54 -1.91 -3.51
N LEU A 81 20.44 -1.40 -4.08
CA LEU A 81 19.42 -2.23 -4.75
C LEU A 81 19.62 -2.19 -6.27
N THR A 82 19.50 -3.36 -6.91
CA THR A 82 19.42 -3.45 -8.37
C THR A 82 18.02 -3.10 -8.84
N ASP A 83 17.87 -2.67 -10.09
CA ASP A 83 16.55 -2.31 -10.63
C ASP A 83 15.64 -3.54 -10.74
N GLY A 84 16.18 -4.73 -11.01
CA GLY A 84 15.42 -5.99 -11.02
C GLY A 84 14.84 -6.36 -9.64
N PHE A 85 15.63 -6.19 -8.57
CA PHE A 85 15.13 -6.39 -7.20
C PHE A 85 13.98 -5.43 -6.89
N VAL A 86 14.16 -4.14 -7.21
CA VAL A 86 13.15 -3.10 -6.98
C VAL A 86 11.89 -3.40 -7.79
N GLY A 87 12.02 -3.80 -9.05
CA GLY A 87 10.90 -4.21 -9.90
C GLY A 87 10.09 -5.32 -9.25
N SER A 88 10.74 -6.42 -8.86
CA SER A 88 10.06 -7.56 -8.21
C SER A 88 9.33 -7.17 -6.91
N LEU A 89 9.94 -6.32 -6.09
CA LEU A 89 9.33 -5.82 -4.86
C LEU A 89 8.10 -4.95 -5.15
N ILE A 90 8.18 -4.09 -6.16
CA ILE A 90 7.07 -3.22 -6.54
C ILE A 90 5.91 -4.05 -7.09
N ASP A 91 6.18 -5.12 -7.84
CA ASP A 91 5.13 -6.01 -8.33
C ASP A 91 4.46 -6.79 -7.19
N GLU A 92 5.23 -7.25 -6.20
CA GLU A 92 4.67 -7.82 -4.98
C GLU A 92 3.79 -6.82 -4.22
N ILE A 93 4.24 -5.58 -4.05
CA ILE A 93 3.46 -4.51 -3.41
C ILE A 93 2.14 -4.29 -4.16
N LYS A 94 2.18 -4.21 -5.49
CA LYS A 94 0.97 -4.04 -6.30
C LYS A 94 0.00 -5.20 -6.11
N TYR A 95 0.52 -6.41 -5.99
CA TYR A 95 -0.27 -7.62 -5.74
C TYR A 95 -0.91 -7.60 -4.35
N LEU A 96 -0.12 -7.49 -3.27
CA LEU A 96 -0.63 -7.54 -1.90
C LEU A 96 -1.63 -6.43 -1.58
N TYR A 97 -1.42 -5.23 -2.13
CA TYR A 97 -2.32 -4.10 -1.92
C TYR A 97 -3.37 -3.92 -3.04
N ASN A 98 -3.48 -4.87 -3.96
CA ASN A 98 -4.47 -4.86 -5.04
C ASN A 98 -4.50 -3.56 -5.85
N PHE A 99 -3.33 -3.00 -6.17
CA PHE A 99 -3.23 -1.70 -6.85
C PHE A 99 -3.86 -1.71 -8.23
N ASN A 100 -3.86 -2.84 -8.93
CA ASN A 100 -4.40 -2.93 -10.28
C ASN A 100 -5.86 -3.43 -10.33
N LEU A 101 -6.48 -3.72 -9.19
CA LEU A 101 -7.84 -4.26 -9.14
C LEU A 101 -8.83 -3.25 -9.74
N ASP A 102 -9.63 -3.67 -10.70
CA ASP A 102 -10.75 -2.89 -11.20
C ASP A 102 -12.01 -3.15 -10.35
N LEU A 103 -12.63 -2.08 -9.85
CA LEU A 103 -13.84 -2.15 -9.04
C LEU A 103 -15.07 -1.65 -9.80
N SER A 104 -14.93 -1.31 -11.09
CA SER A 104 -15.99 -0.69 -11.89
C SER A 104 -17.24 -1.56 -11.93
N ASP A 105 -17.09 -2.86 -12.22
CA ASP A 105 -18.20 -3.81 -12.27
C ASP A 105 -18.87 -3.99 -10.91
N PHE A 106 -18.06 -4.07 -9.85
CA PHE A 106 -18.56 -4.18 -8.48
C PHE A 106 -19.42 -2.97 -8.09
N TYR A 107 -18.93 -1.75 -8.32
CA TYR A 107 -19.72 -0.55 -8.07
C TYR A 107 -20.96 -0.46 -8.96
N ASN A 108 -20.85 -0.82 -10.24
CA ASN A 108 -21.98 -0.78 -11.16
C ASN A 108 -23.10 -1.75 -10.77
N THR A 109 -22.74 -2.92 -10.26
CA THR A 109 -23.68 -3.95 -9.80
C THR A 109 -24.45 -3.48 -8.56
N PHE A 110 -23.74 -2.95 -7.55
CA PHE A 110 -24.33 -2.70 -6.23
C PHE A 110 -24.69 -1.24 -5.94
N LYS A 111 -24.48 -0.29 -6.87
CA LYS A 111 -24.77 1.14 -6.63
C LYS A 111 -26.21 1.47 -6.24
N LYS A 112 -27.18 0.64 -6.65
CA LYS A 112 -28.61 0.80 -6.36
C LYS A 112 -29.11 -0.10 -5.21
N ASP A 113 -28.23 -0.89 -4.61
CA ASP A 113 -28.59 -1.75 -3.48
C ASP A 113 -28.77 -0.90 -2.22
N ASP A 114 -29.93 -0.98 -1.58
CA ASP A 114 -30.28 -0.13 -0.44
C ASP A 114 -29.38 -0.37 0.79
N PHE A 115 -28.89 -1.60 0.95
CA PHE A 115 -28.03 -1.98 2.06
C PHE A 115 -26.56 -1.67 1.79
N LEU A 116 -26.06 -2.03 0.60
CA LEU A 116 -24.65 -1.91 0.25
C LEU A 116 -24.27 -0.51 -0.23
N SER A 117 -25.15 0.21 -0.92
CA SER A 117 -24.82 1.52 -1.52
C SER A 117 -24.24 2.54 -0.52
N PRO A 118 -24.80 2.70 0.70
CA PRO A 118 -24.22 3.59 1.71
C PRO A 118 -22.80 3.17 2.15
N ILE A 119 -22.57 1.87 2.33
CA ILE A 119 -21.27 1.32 2.73
C ILE A 119 -20.25 1.54 1.62
N LEU A 120 -20.62 1.27 0.36
CA LEU A 120 -19.77 1.46 -0.81
C LEU A 120 -19.39 2.92 -1.03
N LYS A 121 -20.28 3.87 -0.73
CA LYS A 121 -19.95 5.30 -0.75
C LYS A 121 -18.94 5.67 0.33
N LYS A 122 -19.13 5.16 1.56
CA LYS A 122 -18.22 5.43 2.69
C LYS A 122 -16.81 4.90 2.45
N TRP A 123 -16.68 3.70 1.89
CA TRP A 123 -15.40 3.01 1.70
C TRP A 123 -14.93 2.99 0.24
N ARG A 124 -15.38 3.96 -0.56
CA ARG A 124 -15.13 3.96 -2.00
C ARG A 124 -13.63 3.99 -2.31
N GLY A 125 -13.17 2.99 -3.04
CA GLY A 125 -11.78 2.78 -3.44
C GLY A 125 -10.94 1.97 -2.44
N MET A 126 -11.51 1.54 -1.31
CA MET A 126 -10.84 0.62 -0.40
C MET A 126 -10.53 -0.70 -1.11
N ARG A 127 -9.32 -1.21 -0.90
CA ARG A 127 -8.92 -2.52 -1.42
C ARG A 127 -9.09 -3.61 -0.37
N PRO A 128 -9.57 -4.82 -0.77
CA PRO A 128 -9.53 -5.96 0.12
C PRO A 128 -8.08 -6.19 0.55
N GLY A 129 -7.89 -6.49 1.84
CA GLY A 129 -6.61 -6.93 2.36
C GLY A 129 -6.44 -8.41 2.09
N LEU A 130 -5.20 -8.85 2.08
CA LEU A 130 -4.86 -10.21 2.48
C LEU A 130 -4.64 -10.25 4.00
#